data_AF-A0A9Q0Y840-F1
#
_entry.id   AF-A0A9Q0Y840-F1
#
_cell.length_a   1.000
_cell.length_b   1.000
_cell.length_c   1.000
_cell.angle_alpha   90.00
_cell.angle_beta   90.00
_cell.angle_gamma   90.00
#
_symmetry.space_group_name_H-M   'P 1'
#
loop_
_entity.id
_entity.type
_entity.pdbx_description
1 polymer ?
#
loop_
_entity_poly.entity_id
_entity_poly.type
_entity_poly.pdbx_seq_one_letter_code
_entity_poly.pdbx_strand_id
1 'polypeptide(L)'
;MVKGEWIKPGAIVIDCGINHVPDSTKASGKRVVGDVAYSAAKERAAFITPVPGGVGPMTVAMLMQSTVESAQRFLEKYQPGKWNLQYNQLNPRTPVPTDIEISCSCAPKPIGQLAREIGLLSDEVEFYGEHKAKISLSTLKRLKDQPDGKYVVVTGITPTPLGEGKSTTTVGLVQALGAHLGQNAFACVRQPSQGPTFGIKGGAAGGGYSQVIPMEEFNLHLTGDIHAITAANNLVAAAIDARIFHEATQTDQALYSRLVPSVDGKRKFSDIQIQRLKKLHIKKTDPEALTNEEINKFVRLDIDPDSITWQRVLDTNDRFLRKITIGQSLTEKGFARTAQFDITVASEIMAVLALTDGLEDMRRRLSKMVVASSKKGVPVTTEDLGVSGVLAVLMKDAIKPNLMQTLEGNPVFIHAGPFANIAHGNSSILADKIALKLVGKEGFVVTEAGFGADIGMEKFFDIKCRYSGLQPHVVVLVATVRALKMHGGGPTCSELKFEIPAAEMSTMPGLPTRPCFYDIDLDPATGEVKGLF
;
A
#
# COMPACT_ATOMS: atom_id res chain seq x y z
N MET A 1 -37.13 -13.10 51.90
CA MET A 1 -35.87 -13.85 51.70
C MET A 1 -36.06 -15.30 52.08
N VAL A 2 -35.52 -16.24 51.30
CA VAL A 2 -35.43 -17.68 51.60
C VAL A 2 -34.66 -17.88 52.89
N LYS A 3 -35.25 -18.60 53.86
CA LYS A 3 -34.66 -18.82 55.18
C LYS A 3 -33.75 -20.06 55.21
N GLY A 4 -32.76 -20.07 56.11
CA GLY A 4 -31.82 -21.20 56.28
C GLY A 4 -32.51 -22.54 56.59
N GLU A 5 -33.63 -22.50 57.33
CA GLU A 5 -34.45 -23.67 57.67
C GLU A 5 -35.11 -24.35 56.45
N TRP A 6 -35.25 -23.63 55.33
CA TRP A 6 -35.79 -24.16 54.07
C TRP A 6 -34.72 -24.85 53.22
N ILE A 7 -33.44 -24.66 53.54
CA ILE A 7 -32.31 -25.19 52.77
C ILE A 7 -31.89 -26.53 53.35
N LYS A 8 -31.89 -27.59 52.54
CA LYS A 8 -31.41 -28.92 52.97
C LYS A 8 -29.94 -28.84 53.41
N PRO A 9 -29.54 -29.44 54.55
CA PRO A 9 -28.15 -29.48 54.97
C PRO A 9 -27.22 -30.03 53.88
N GLY A 10 -26.15 -29.30 53.58
CA GLY A 10 -25.17 -29.64 52.53
C GLY A 10 -25.57 -29.22 51.11
N ALA A 11 -26.70 -28.54 50.91
CA ALA A 11 -27.09 -28.07 49.58
C ALA A 11 -26.17 -26.95 49.06
N ILE A 12 -26.00 -26.87 47.74
CA ILE A 12 -25.39 -25.71 47.06
C ILE A 12 -26.50 -24.72 46.74
N VAL A 13 -26.35 -23.47 47.15
CA VAL A 13 -27.33 -22.41 46.98
C VAL A 13 -26.79 -21.35 46.02
N ILE A 14 -27.46 -21.20 44.88
CA ILE A 14 -27.16 -20.17 43.89
C ILE A 14 -28.27 -19.12 43.99
N ASP A 15 -27.93 -17.96 44.54
CA ASP A 15 -28.82 -16.83 44.70
C ASP A 15 -28.65 -15.87 43.52
N CYS A 16 -29.56 -15.98 42.55
CA CYS A 16 -29.65 -15.08 41.40
C CYS A 16 -30.65 -13.93 41.62
N GLY A 17 -31.19 -13.79 42.84
CA GLY A 17 -32.22 -12.83 43.16
C GLY A 17 -31.74 -11.39 43.23
N ILE A 18 -32.64 -10.44 42.97
CA ILE A 18 -32.40 -9.01 43.15
C ILE A 18 -33.58 -8.41 43.92
N ASN A 19 -33.38 -8.21 45.22
CA ASN A 19 -34.32 -7.54 46.11
C ASN A 19 -33.72 -6.28 46.71
N HIS A 20 -34.60 -5.46 47.29
CA HIS A 20 -34.22 -4.24 48.00
C HIS A 20 -34.68 -4.32 49.44
N VAL A 21 -33.78 -3.98 50.37
CA VAL A 21 -34.14 -3.78 51.78
C VAL A 21 -33.82 -2.34 52.19
N PRO A 22 -34.60 -1.71 53.08
CA PRO A 22 -34.33 -0.37 53.58
C PRO A 22 -32.93 -0.28 54.19
N ASP A 23 -32.19 0.76 53.83
CA ASP A 23 -30.85 1.04 54.35
C ASP A 23 -30.61 2.56 54.33
N SER A 24 -30.67 3.16 55.52
CA SER A 24 -30.47 4.60 55.72
C SER A 24 -29.04 5.06 55.47
N THR A 25 -28.08 4.14 55.32
CA THR A 25 -26.68 4.47 55.00
C THR A 25 -26.45 4.68 53.50
N LYS A 26 -27.43 4.33 52.65
CA LYS A 26 -27.37 4.54 51.20
C LYS A 26 -28.22 5.74 50.80
N ALA A 27 -27.75 6.54 49.85
CA ALA A 27 -28.46 7.74 49.38
C ALA A 27 -29.86 7.44 48.81
N SER A 28 -30.09 6.24 48.27
CA SER A 28 -31.38 5.75 47.78
C SER A 28 -32.34 5.30 48.89
N GLY A 29 -31.90 5.27 50.15
CA GLY A 29 -32.63 4.71 51.29
C GLY A 29 -32.82 3.19 51.25
N LYS A 30 -32.19 2.49 50.28
CA LYS A 30 -32.35 1.05 50.05
C LYS A 30 -31.02 0.42 49.60
N ARG A 31 -30.73 -0.79 50.06
CA ARG A 31 -29.61 -1.63 49.57
C ARG A 31 -30.13 -2.83 48.77
N VAL A 32 -29.39 -3.20 47.73
CA VAL A 32 -29.65 -4.39 46.92
C VAL A 32 -29.10 -5.62 47.63
N VAL A 33 -29.90 -6.68 47.68
CA VAL A 33 -29.63 -7.97 48.32
C VAL A 33 -30.21 -9.10 47.48
N GLY A 34 -29.71 -10.33 47.67
CA GLY A 34 -30.27 -11.51 47.01
C GLY A 34 -31.63 -11.96 47.56
N ASP A 35 -32.18 -13.04 47.00
CA ASP A 35 -33.40 -13.68 47.48
C ASP A 35 -33.18 -14.48 48.76
N VAL A 36 -31.94 -14.81 49.09
CA VAL A 36 -31.60 -15.70 50.21
C VAL A 36 -31.10 -14.92 51.42
N ALA A 37 -31.55 -15.31 52.61
CA ALA A 37 -31.05 -14.78 53.87
C ALA A 37 -29.63 -15.34 54.13
N TYR A 38 -28.63 -14.70 53.52
CA TYR A 38 -27.26 -15.21 53.39
C TYR A 38 -26.66 -15.76 54.70
N SER A 39 -26.78 -15.02 55.82
CA SER A 39 -26.21 -15.44 57.10
C SER A 39 -26.78 -16.77 57.62
N ALA A 40 -28.11 -16.93 57.58
CA ALA A 40 -28.78 -18.16 58.03
C ALA A 40 -28.62 -19.31 57.02
N ALA A 41 -28.55 -18.99 55.73
CA ALA A 41 -28.35 -19.98 54.68
C ALA A 41 -26.93 -20.54 54.69
N LYS A 42 -25.92 -19.72 54.98
CA LYS A 42 -24.50 -20.11 55.06
C LYS A 42 -24.22 -21.19 56.11
N GLU A 43 -25.00 -21.25 57.19
CA GLU A 43 -24.84 -22.26 58.25
C GLU A 43 -25.27 -23.67 57.80
N ARG A 44 -26.14 -23.75 56.78
CA ARG A 44 -26.75 -25.01 56.31
C ARG A 44 -26.25 -25.43 54.93
N ALA A 45 -25.98 -24.46 54.05
CA ALA A 45 -25.50 -24.69 52.71
C ALA A 45 -24.03 -25.11 52.72
N ALA A 46 -23.65 -26.07 51.89
CA ALA A 46 -22.24 -26.39 51.66
C ALA A 46 -21.53 -25.23 50.94
N PHE A 47 -22.23 -24.59 50.00
CA PHE A 47 -21.77 -23.40 49.27
C PHE A 47 -22.94 -22.46 49.03
N ILE A 48 -22.71 -21.15 49.13
CA ILE A 48 -23.70 -20.12 48.82
C ILE A 48 -23.04 -18.97 48.07
N THR A 49 -23.65 -18.50 46.99
CA THR A 49 -23.13 -17.37 46.20
C THR A 49 -23.32 -16.06 46.98
N PRO A 50 -22.26 -15.25 47.19
CA PRO A 50 -22.43 -13.91 47.76
C PRO A 50 -23.08 -12.99 46.73
N VAL A 51 -24.07 -12.21 47.16
CA VAL A 51 -24.79 -11.24 46.30
C VAL A 51 -24.55 -9.79 46.81
N PRO A 52 -23.29 -9.31 46.87
CA PRO A 52 -22.99 -7.98 47.38
C PRO A 52 -23.45 -6.92 46.37
N GLY A 53 -24.62 -6.33 46.61
CA GLY A 53 -25.19 -5.32 45.72
C GLY A 53 -25.82 -5.88 44.44
N GLY A 54 -26.16 -7.18 44.40
CA GLY A 54 -26.79 -7.87 43.26
C GLY A 54 -25.87 -8.90 42.58
N VAL A 55 -26.33 -9.46 41.46
CA VAL A 55 -25.58 -10.46 40.64
C VAL A 55 -24.53 -9.84 39.71
N GLY A 56 -24.37 -8.51 39.74
CA GLY A 56 -23.45 -7.76 38.89
C GLY A 56 -21.99 -8.26 38.95
N PRO A 57 -21.39 -8.44 40.14
CA PRO A 57 -20.02 -8.95 40.26
C PRO A 57 -19.82 -10.34 39.66
N MET A 58 -20.78 -11.26 39.83
CA MET A 58 -20.74 -12.59 39.21
C MET A 58 -20.84 -12.52 37.69
N THR A 59 -21.69 -11.63 37.17
CA THR A 59 -21.83 -11.42 35.71
C THR A 59 -20.52 -10.94 35.09
N VAL A 60 -19.85 -9.98 35.75
CA VAL A 60 -18.53 -9.48 35.30
C VAL A 60 -17.48 -10.59 35.35
N ALA A 61 -17.43 -11.36 36.44
CA ALA A 61 -16.49 -12.47 36.57
C ALA A 61 -16.70 -13.54 35.48
N MET A 62 -17.95 -13.92 35.19
CA MET A 62 -18.29 -14.87 34.13
C MET A 62 -17.92 -14.34 32.73
N LEU A 63 -18.11 -13.04 32.48
CA LEU A 63 -17.70 -12.41 31.22
C LEU A 63 -16.18 -12.44 31.06
N MET A 64 -15.44 -12.10 32.11
CA MET A 64 -13.97 -12.17 32.11
C MET A 64 -13.48 -13.60 31.89
N GLN A 65 -14.06 -14.58 32.59
CA GLN A 65 -13.73 -15.99 32.41
C GLN A 65 -14.01 -16.47 30.98
N SER A 66 -15.20 -16.16 30.44
CA SER A 66 -15.58 -16.52 29.07
C SER A 66 -14.64 -15.89 28.04
N THR A 67 -14.19 -14.65 28.30
CA THR A 67 -13.22 -13.94 27.45
C THR A 67 -11.85 -14.63 27.48
N VAL A 68 -11.38 -15.03 28.67
CA VAL A 68 -10.12 -15.78 28.83
C VAL A 68 -10.19 -17.15 28.17
N GLU A 69 -11.27 -17.91 28.39
CA GLU A 69 -11.47 -19.23 27.76
C GLU A 69 -11.58 -19.11 26.23
N SER A 70 -12.18 -18.03 25.71
CA SER A 70 -12.20 -17.74 24.28
C SER A 70 -10.79 -17.44 23.75
N ALA A 71 -10.00 -16.63 24.48
CA ALA A 71 -8.63 -16.32 24.10
C ALA A 71 -7.72 -17.55 24.16
N GLN A 72 -7.88 -18.42 25.15
CA GLN A 72 -7.16 -19.70 25.25
C GLN A 72 -7.49 -20.62 24.09
N ARG A 73 -8.78 -20.85 23.80
CA ARG A 73 -9.20 -21.66 22.63
C ARG A 73 -8.71 -21.08 21.31
N PHE A 74 -8.63 -19.76 21.20
CA PHE A 74 -8.03 -19.09 20.06
C PHE A 74 -6.54 -19.42 19.95
N LEU A 75 -5.76 -19.29 21.03
CA LEU A 75 -4.33 -19.61 21.05
C LEU A 75 -4.03 -21.10 20.81
N GLU A 76 -4.89 -22.01 21.26
CA GLU A 76 -4.75 -23.45 21.01
C GLU A 76 -4.93 -23.80 19.53
N LYS A 77 -5.88 -23.15 18.85
CA LYS A 77 -6.14 -23.35 17.42
C LYS A 77 -5.22 -22.56 16.51
N TYR A 78 -4.81 -21.37 16.95
CA TYR A 78 -3.92 -20.46 16.23
C TYR A 78 -2.58 -20.41 16.93
N GLN A 79 -1.66 -21.30 16.54
CA GLN A 79 -0.26 -21.16 16.92
C GLN A 79 0.31 -19.92 16.21
N PRO A 80 0.79 -18.91 16.95
CA PRO A 80 1.39 -17.72 16.35
C PRO A 80 2.52 -18.12 15.39
N GLY A 81 2.41 -17.70 14.14
CA GLY A 81 3.47 -17.86 13.14
C GLY A 81 3.41 -19.13 12.27
N LYS A 82 2.45 -20.05 12.44
CA LYS A 82 2.24 -21.14 11.46
C LYS A 82 0.85 -21.04 10.84
N TRP A 83 0.79 -20.74 9.54
CA TRP A 83 -0.48 -20.69 8.83
C TRP A 83 -1.01 -22.10 8.57
N ASN A 84 -2.34 -22.24 8.63
CA ASN A 84 -3.04 -23.45 8.23
C ASN A 84 -3.75 -23.19 6.89
N LEU A 85 -2.96 -22.92 5.85
CA LEU A 85 -3.44 -22.63 4.51
C LEU A 85 -4.00 -23.89 3.85
N GLN A 86 -5.19 -23.77 3.26
CA GLN A 86 -5.74 -24.81 2.39
C GLN A 86 -5.29 -24.55 0.95
N TYR A 87 -4.32 -25.30 0.45
CA TYR A 87 -3.83 -25.10 -0.92
C TYR A 87 -4.76 -25.72 -1.96
N ASN A 88 -4.90 -25.06 -3.11
CA ASN A 88 -5.61 -25.59 -4.26
C ASN A 88 -4.73 -26.65 -4.95
N GLN A 89 -5.34 -27.72 -5.44
CA GLN A 89 -4.63 -28.76 -6.19
C GLN A 89 -4.50 -28.33 -7.66
N LEU A 90 -3.26 -28.37 -8.18
CA LEU A 90 -3.02 -28.19 -9.60
C LEU A 90 -3.14 -29.52 -10.34
N ASN A 91 -3.71 -29.46 -11.54
CA ASN A 91 -3.72 -30.58 -12.48
C ASN A 91 -2.97 -30.18 -13.75
N PRO A 92 -1.62 -30.27 -13.77
CA PRO A 92 -0.81 -29.92 -14.92
C PRO A 92 -1.18 -30.76 -16.15
N ARG A 93 -1.26 -30.12 -17.31
CA ARG A 93 -1.56 -30.77 -18.60
C ARG A 93 -0.36 -30.69 -19.52
N THR A 94 -0.27 -31.65 -20.44
CA THR A 94 0.74 -31.67 -21.51
C THR A 94 0.03 -31.97 -22.84
N PRO A 95 0.19 -31.12 -23.87
CA PRO A 95 0.95 -29.86 -23.89
C PRO A 95 0.39 -28.81 -22.91
N VAL A 96 1.25 -27.91 -22.43
CA VAL A 96 0.87 -26.84 -21.49
C VAL A 96 -0.13 -25.92 -22.19
N PRO A 97 -1.34 -25.70 -21.63
CA PRO A 97 -2.33 -24.79 -22.22
C PRO A 97 -1.85 -23.33 -22.20
N THR A 98 -2.61 -22.44 -22.84
CA THR A 98 -2.33 -21.00 -22.75
C THR A 98 -2.52 -20.47 -21.32
N ASP A 99 -1.84 -19.37 -20.97
CA ASP A 99 -1.90 -18.82 -19.61
C ASP A 99 -3.33 -18.52 -19.15
N ILE A 100 -4.15 -17.96 -20.04
CA ILE A 100 -5.55 -17.63 -19.74
C ILE A 100 -6.40 -18.89 -19.52
N GLU A 101 -6.22 -19.95 -20.32
CA GLU A 101 -6.92 -21.22 -20.13
C GLU A 101 -6.58 -21.84 -18.78
N ILE A 102 -5.31 -21.77 -18.36
CA ILE A 102 -4.88 -22.23 -17.04
C ILE A 102 -5.56 -21.40 -15.94
N SER A 103 -5.52 -20.07 -16.04
CA SER A 103 -6.17 -19.17 -15.07
C SER A 103 -7.67 -19.44 -14.96
N CYS A 104 -8.38 -19.63 -16.07
CA CYS A 104 -9.83 -19.91 -16.08
C CYS A 104 -10.18 -21.32 -15.59
N SER A 105 -9.25 -22.27 -15.69
CA SER A 105 -9.47 -23.65 -15.23
C SER A 105 -9.40 -23.83 -13.72
N CYS A 106 -8.84 -22.85 -13.00
CA CYS A 106 -8.65 -22.89 -11.56
C CYS A 106 -9.67 -22.00 -10.86
N ALA A 107 -10.47 -22.58 -9.97
CA ALA A 107 -11.37 -21.81 -9.12
C ALA A 107 -10.56 -21.14 -7.98
N PRO A 108 -10.46 -19.81 -7.92
CA PRO A 108 -9.78 -19.13 -6.83
C PRO A 108 -10.51 -19.34 -5.50
N LYS A 109 -9.75 -19.44 -4.41
CA LYS A 109 -10.30 -19.46 -3.05
C LYS A 109 -11.02 -18.12 -2.77
N PRO A 110 -12.13 -18.10 -2.02
CA PRO A 110 -12.69 -16.85 -1.54
C PRO A 110 -11.64 -16.05 -0.77
N ILE A 111 -11.45 -14.77 -1.14
CA ILE A 111 -10.34 -13.97 -0.60
C ILE A 111 -10.46 -13.76 0.92
N GLY A 112 -11.69 -13.72 1.44
CA GLY A 112 -11.94 -13.67 2.88
C GLY A 112 -11.52 -14.94 3.62
N GLN A 113 -11.54 -16.10 2.96
CA GLN A 113 -10.97 -17.32 3.52
C GLN A 113 -9.44 -17.22 3.58
N LEU A 114 -8.81 -16.82 2.47
CA LEU A 114 -7.34 -16.64 2.44
C LEU A 114 -6.87 -15.64 3.50
N ALA A 115 -7.56 -14.50 3.63
CA ALA A 115 -7.23 -13.47 4.61
C ALA A 115 -7.25 -14.02 6.05
N ARG A 116 -8.25 -14.84 6.40
CA ARG A 116 -8.31 -15.49 7.72
C ARG A 116 -7.18 -16.51 7.92
N GLU A 117 -6.88 -17.31 6.89
CA GLU A 117 -5.83 -18.33 6.95
C GLU A 117 -4.43 -17.73 7.18
N ILE A 118 -4.19 -16.51 6.69
CA ILE A 118 -2.93 -15.77 6.88
C ILE A 118 -2.92 -14.85 8.12
N GLY A 119 -3.99 -14.86 8.93
CA GLY A 119 -4.06 -14.12 10.20
C GLY A 119 -4.45 -12.64 10.10
N LEU A 120 -5.12 -12.22 9.01
CA LEU A 120 -5.75 -10.90 8.92
C LEU A 120 -7.08 -10.88 9.68
N LEU A 121 -7.35 -9.76 10.34
CA LEU A 121 -8.62 -9.53 11.04
C LEU A 121 -9.68 -8.98 10.09
N SER A 122 -10.96 -9.22 10.38
CA SER A 122 -12.06 -8.81 9.50
C SER A 122 -12.15 -7.30 9.27
N ASP A 123 -11.72 -6.48 10.25
CA ASP A 123 -11.67 -5.02 10.17
C ASP A 123 -10.44 -4.48 9.42
N GLU A 124 -9.50 -5.35 9.06
CA GLU A 124 -8.30 -5.01 8.30
C GLU A 124 -8.44 -5.30 6.80
N VAL A 125 -9.57 -5.90 6.38
CA VAL A 125 -9.78 -6.41 5.02
C VAL A 125 -10.99 -5.72 4.40
N GLU A 126 -10.75 -5.03 3.29
CA GLU A 126 -11.79 -4.36 2.50
C GLU A 126 -12.01 -5.15 1.19
N PHE A 127 -13.13 -5.84 1.07
CA PHE A 127 -13.40 -6.71 -0.09
C PHE A 127 -13.70 -5.93 -1.37
N TYR A 128 -13.15 -6.40 -2.49
CA TYR A 128 -13.44 -5.92 -3.84
C TYR A 128 -13.95 -7.10 -4.69
N GLY A 129 -15.18 -7.53 -4.41
CA GLY A 129 -15.70 -8.80 -4.91
C GLY A 129 -15.13 -10.00 -4.14
N GLU A 130 -15.20 -11.19 -4.71
CA GLU A 130 -14.91 -12.44 -3.99
C GLU A 130 -13.42 -12.84 -3.99
N HIS A 131 -12.60 -12.29 -4.88
CA HIS A 131 -11.25 -12.80 -5.16
C HIS A 131 -10.12 -11.81 -4.88
N LYS A 132 -10.45 -10.57 -4.48
CA LYS A 132 -9.46 -9.53 -4.16
C LYS A 132 -9.93 -8.64 -3.01
N ALA A 133 -8.97 -8.12 -2.25
CA ALA A 133 -9.26 -7.22 -1.13
C ALA A 133 -8.14 -6.20 -0.95
N LYS A 134 -8.45 -5.04 -0.37
CA LYS A 134 -7.46 -4.08 0.13
C LYS A 134 -7.16 -4.34 1.59
N ILE A 135 -5.89 -4.24 1.98
CA ILE A 135 -5.43 -4.48 3.35
C ILE A 135 -5.09 -3.18 4.06
N SER A 136 -5.69 -2.97 5.22
CA SER A 136 -5.51 -1.78 6.05
C SER A 136 -4.09 -1.65 6.59
N LEU A 137 -3.60 -0.42 6.68
CA LEU A 137 -2.32 -0.12 7.33
C LEU A 137 -2.36 -0.30 8.85
N SER A 138 -3.54 -0.51 9.45
CA SER A 138 -3.66 -0.88 10.87
C SER A 138 -2.99 -2.22 11.17
N THR A 139 -2.88 -3.12 10.19
CA THR A 139 -2.16 -4.39 10.32
C THR A 139 -0.72 -4.19 10.75
N LEU A 140 -0.01 -3.19 10.20
CA LEU A 140 1.36 -2.88 10.63
C LEU A 140 1.43 -2.41 12.09
N LYS A 141 0.44 -1.63 12.54
CA LYS A 141 0.38 -1.17 13.93
C LYS A 141 0.15 -2.32 14.89
N ARG A 142 -0.77 -3.23 14.53
CA ARG A 142 -1.08 -4.44 15.33
C ARG A 142 0.11 -5.38 15.40
N LEU A 143 0.82 -5.58 14.28
CA LEU A 143 1.94 -6.52 14.17
C LEU A 143 3.30 -5.89 14.44
N LYS A 144 3.37 -4.70 15.05
CA LYS A 144 4.63 -3.96 15.26
C LYS A 144 5.69 -4.80 15.97
N ASP A 145 5.29 -5.57 16.99
CA ASP A 145 6.18 -6.38 17.82
C ASP A 145 6.46 -7.78 17.24
N GLN A 146 5.78 -8.16 16.16
CA GLN A 146 6.05 -9.42 15.47
C GLN A 146 7.38 -9.29 14.69
N PRO A 147 8.34 -10.21 14.88
CA PRO A 147 9.58 -10.20 14.09
C PRO A 147 9.31 -10.43 12.61
N ASP A 148 10.04 -9.71 11.76
CA ASP A 148 9.97 -9.84 10.31
C ASP A 148 10.48 -11.22 9.87
N GLY A 149 9.85 -11.76 8.81
CA GLY A 149 10.34 -12.94 8.13
C GLY A 149 11.57 -12.70 7.25
N LYS A 150 11.92 -13.72 6.48
CA LYS A 150 13.03 -13.69 5.52
C LYS A 150 12.59 -12.99 4.24
N TYR A 151 13.34 -11.97 3.86
CA TYR A 151 13.06 -11.16 2.68
C TYR A 151 13.91 -11.64 1.50
N VAL A 152 13.26 -12.06 0.41
CA VAL A 152 13.90 -12.63 -0.78
C VAL A 152 13.59 -11.73 -1.97
N VAL A 153 14.62 -11.33 -2.72
CA VAL A 153 14.44 -10.56 -3.96
C VAL A 153 14.81 -11.41 -5.17
N VAL A 154 13.88 -11.48 -6.13
CA VAL A 154 14.08 -12.12 -7.43
C VAL A 154 14.45 -11.04 -8.44
N THR A 155 15.57 -11.25 -9.13
CA THR A 155 16.02 -10.42 -10.24
C THR A 155 16.42 -11.33 -11.41
N GLY A 156 16.96 -10.77 -12.48
CA GLY A 156 17.38 -11.54 -13.64
C GLY A 156 18.58 -10.91 -14.32
N ILE A 157 19.14 -11.65 -15.26
CA ILE A 157 20.16 -11.09 -16.16
C ILE A 157 19.58 -9.97 -17.03
N THR A 158 20.44 -9.25 -17.74
CA THR A 158 20.05 -8.22 -18.70
C THR A 158 19.00 -8.78 -19.67
N PRO A 159 17.81 -8.14 -19.77
CA PRO A 159 16.70 -8.70 -20.52
C PRO A 159 17.01 -8.91 -22.01
N THR A 160 16.47 -9.99 -22.55
CA THR A 160 16.53 -10.35 -23.96
C THR A 160 15.11 -10.48 -24.53
N PRO A 161 14.92 -10.37 -25.85
CA PRO A 161 13.62 -10.62 -26.48
C PRO A 161 13.02 -12.01 -26.22
N LEU A 162 13.84 -12.98 -25.78
CA LEU A 162 13.42 -14.36 -25.52
C LEU A 162 12.76 -14.55 -24.15
N GLY A 163 12.90 -13.57 -23.26
CA GLY A 163 12.34 -13.57 -21.91
C GLY A 163 13.09 -14.50 -20.94
N GLU A 164 13.19 -14.05 -19.69
CA GLU A 164 13.89 -14.80 -18.63
C GLU A 164 12.93 -15.53 -17.69
N GLY A 165 11.67 -15.07 -17.58
CA GLY A 165 10.68 -15.67 -16.70
C GLY A 165 10.77 -15.25 -15.23
N LYS A 166 11.30 -14.05 -14.92
CA LYS A 166 11.43 -13.51 -13.55
C LYS A 166 10.16 -13.67 -12.70
N SER A 167 9.03 -13.13 -13.17
CA SER A 167 7.78 -13.16 -12.38
C SER A 167 7.22 -14.58 -12.25
N THR A 168 7.45 -15.44 -13.24
CA THR A 168 7.13 -16.88 -13.14
C THR A 168 7.94 -17.53 -12.02
N THR A 169 9.23 -17.20 -11.91
CA THR A 169 10.09 -17.66 -10.80
C THR A 169 9.64 -17.11 -9.45
N THR A 170 9.25 -15.84 -9.37
CA THR A 170 8.73 -15.23 -8.13
C THR A 170 7.50 -16.00 -7.61
N VAL A 171 6.51 -16.23 -8.48
CA VAL A 171 5.28 -16.93 -8.12
C VAL A 171 5.55 -18.40 -7.82
N GLY A 172 6.34 -19.07 -8.67
CA GLY A 172 6.69 -20.48 -8.51
C GLY A 172 7.51 -20.76 -7.24
N LEU A 173 8.39 -19.83 -6.83
CA LEU A 173 9.13 -19.95 -5.58
C LEU A 173 8.22 -19.87 -4.36
N VAL A 174 7.22 -18.98 -4.39
CA VAL A 174 6.23 -18.87 -3.29
C VAL A 174 5.34 -20.11 -3.23
N GLN A 175 4.93 -20.65 -4.37
CA GLN A 175 4.21 -21.93 -4.44
C GLN A 175 5.06 -23.09 -3.88
N ALA A 176 6.34 -23.18 -4.28
CA ALA A 176 7.27 -24.18 -3.75
C ALA A 176 7.41 -24.09 -2.23
N LEU A 177 7.66 -22.90 -1.68
CA LEU A 177 7.82 -22.69 -0.24
C LEU A 177 6.51 -22.97 0.52
N GLY A 178 5.38 -22.50 0.00
CA GLY A 178 4.10 -22.64 0.70
C GLY A 178 3.40 -23.96 0.44
N ALA A 179 2.94 -24.19 -0.79
CA ALA A 179 2.08 -25.32 -1.14
C ALA A 179 2.81 -26.66 -1.02
N HIS A 180 4.11 -26.69 -1.31
CA HIS A 180 4.89 -27.94 -1.33
C HIS A 180 5.75 -28.16 -0.07
N LEU A 181 6.29 -27.10 0.54
CA LEU A 181 7.15 -27.21 1.74
C LEU A 181 6.46 -26.80 3.05
N GLY A 182 5.22 -26.30 2.99
CA GLY A 182 4.42 -25.94 4.16
C GLY A 182 4.96 -24.76 4.97
N GLN A 183 5.79 -23.90 4.36
CA GLN A 183 6.31 -22.68 4.98
C GLN A 183 5.35 -21.51 4.75
N ASN A 184 5.29 -20.54 5.66
CA ASN A 184 4.56 -19.31 5.37
C ASN A 184 5.31 -18.57 4.26
N ALA A 185 4.68 -18.43 3.10
CA ALA A 185 5.27 -17.77 1.94
C ALA A 185 4.29 -16.76 1.34
N PHE A 186 4.79 -15.57 1.02
CA PHE A 186 4.01 -14.45 0.48
C PHE A 186 4.74 -13.86 -0.72
N ALA A 187 4.03 -13.62 -1.82
CA ALA A 187 4.58 -12.88 -2.96
C ALA A 187 4.22 -11.39 -2.89
N CYS A 188 5.16 -10.51 -3.21
CA CYS A 188 4.90 -9.08 -3.43
C CYS A 188 5.31 -8.69 -4.85
N VAL A 189 4.35 -8.37 -5.69
CA VAL A 189 4.55 -8.04 -7.11
C VAL A 189 3.96 -6.67 -7.47
N ARG A 190 4.38 -6.16 -8.62
CA ARG A 190 3.91 -4.88 -9.14
C ARG A 190 2.56 -5.02 -9.82
N GLN A 191 1.74 -3.98 -9.71
CA GLN A 191 0.55 -3.84 -10.55
C GLN A 191 0.98 -3.47 -11.98
N PRO A 192 0.51 -4.19 -13.01
CA PRO A 192 0.76 -3.82 -14.40
C PRO A 192 -0.09 -2.61 -14.80
N SER A 193 0.40 -1.83 -15.75
CA SER A 193 -0.42 -0.87 -16.49
C SER A 193 -1.44 -1.61 -17.35
N GLN A 194 -2.66 -1.09 -17.45
CA GLN A 194 -3.67 -1.66 -18.35
C GLN A 194 -3.39 -1.33 -19.83
N GLY A 195 -2.63 -0.27 -20.11
CA GLY A 195 -2.37 0.20 -21.47
C GLY A 195 -1.75 -0.88 -22.38
N PRO A 196 -0.67 -1.55 -21.95
CA PRO A 196 -0.07 -2.67 -22.68
C PRO A 196 -0.98 -3.88 -22.89
N THR A 197 -1.97 -4.11 -22.00
CA THR A 197 -2.92 -5.24 -22.08
C THR A 197 -3.70 -5.23 -23.39
N PHE A 198 -4.08 -4.06 -23.89
CA PHE A 198 -4.80 -3.90 -25.16
C PHE A 198 -3.90 -3.78 -26.40
N GLY A 199 -2.58 -3.87 -26.21
CA GLY A 199 -1.60 -3.79 -27.29
C GLY A 199 -0.91 -5.13 -27.54
N ILE A 200 0.32 -5.26 -27.02
CA ILE A 200 1.22 -6.39 -27.29
C ILE A 200 1.39 -7.28 -26.04
N LYS A 201 1.04 -6.79 -24.84
CA LYS A 201 1.35 -7.43 -23.55
C LYS A 201 0.13 -7.48 -22.63
N GLY A 202 -0.81 -8.37 -22.93
CA GLY A 202 -1.75 -8.92 -21.94
C GLY A 202 -1.24 -10.29 -21.50
N GLY A 203 -0.32 -10.34 -20.55
CA GLY A 203 0.29 -11.58 -20.05
C GLY A 203 -0.09 -11.86 -18.60
N ALA A 204 0.06 -13.10 -18.14
CA ALA A 204 -0.17 -13.44 -16.74
C ALA A 204 0.82 -12.73 -15.82
N ALA A 205 0.45 -12.53 -14.55
CA ALA A 205 1.44 -12.24 -13.51
C ALA A 205 2.23 -13.53 -13.22
N GLY A 206 3.27 -13.77 -14.02
CA GLY A 206 3.96 -15.06 -14.07
C GLY A 206 3.72 -15.76 -15.42
N GLY A 207 3.51 -17.08 -15.40
CA GLY A 207 3.19 -17.85 -16.61
C GLY A 207 3.07 -19.35 -16.34
N GLY A 208 2.36 -20.06 -17.22
CA GLY A 208 2.10 -21.49 -17.08
C GLY A 208 1.35 -21.81 -15.78
N TYR A 209 1.87 -22.71 -14.97
CA TYR A 209 1.26 -23.09 -13.68
C TYR A 209 1.72 -22.23 -12.49
N SER A 210 2.49 -21.17 -12.76
CA SER A 210 2.93 -20.20 -11.76
C SER A 210 2.41 -18.81 -12.10
N GLN A 211 1.15 -18.58 -11.74
CA GLN A 211 0.42 -17.34 -12.01
C GLN A 211 -0.32 -16.83 -10.78
N VAL A 212 -0.53 -15.52 -10.74
CA VAL A 212 -1.52 -14.86 -9.87
C VAL A 212 -2.88 -14.88 -10.56
N ILE A 213 -3.95 -15.21 -9.81
CA ILE A 213 -5.32 -15.32 -10.34
C ILE A 213 -6.32 -14.52 -9.49
N PRO A 214 -7.44 -14.06 -10.10
CA PRO A 214 -7.78 -14.13 -11.53
C PRO A 214 -6.97 -13.16 -12.41
N MET A 215 -6.49 -13.63 -13.56
CA MET A 215 -5.63 -12.84 -14.47
C MET A 215 -6.33 -11.62 -15.08
N GLU A 216 -7.63 -11.72 -15.36
CA GLU A 216 -8.42 -10.61 -15.95
C GLU A 216 -8.51 -9.42 -14.99
N GLU A 217 -8.75 -9.69 -13.70
CA GLU A 217 -8.81 -8.64 -12.69
C GLU A 217 -7.44 -7.99 -12.46
N PHE A 218 -6.37 -8.80 -12.53
CA PHE A 218 -4.99 -8.35 -12.37
C PHE A 218 -4.55 -7.37 -13.47
N ASN A 219 -4.96 -7.60 -14.72
CA ASN A 219 -4.48 -6.86 -15.89
C ASN A 219 -5.29 -5.62 -16.28
N LEU A 220 -6.45 -5.42 -15.65
CA LEU A 220 -7.37 -4.32 -15.95
C LEU A 220 -7.37 -3.30 -14.80
N HIS A 221 -8.53 -3.10 -14.17
CA HIS A 221 -8.71 -2.02 -13.20
C HIS A 221 -8.24 -2.39 -11.79
N LEU A 222 -8.07 -3.69 -11.50
CA LEU A 222 -7.79 -4.24 -10.17
C LEU A 222 -8.75 -3.65 -9.11
N THR A 223 -8.25 -2.72 -8.29
CA THR A 223 -8.99 -2.01 -7.24
C THR A 223 -9.03 -0.49 -7.45
N GLY A 224 -8.55 0.00 -8.60
CA GLY A 224 -8.61 1.41 -8.98
C GLY A 224 -7.38 2.27 -8.62
N ASP A 225 -6.28 1.66 -8.17
CA ASP A 225 -5.09 2.40 -7.71
C ASP A 225 -4.49 3.30 -8.81
N ILE A 226 -4.33 2.77 -10.02
CA ILE A 226 -3.83 3.55 -11.17
C ILE A 226 -4.83 4.66 -11.55
N HIS A 227 -6.14 4.45 -11.37
CA HIS A 227 -7.15 5.49 -11.62
C HIS A 227 -7.03 6.63 -10.61
N ALA A 228 -6.80 6.31 -9.33
CA ALA A 228 -6.53 7.30 -8.29
C ALA A 228 -5.28 8.14 -8.60
N ILE A 229 -4.20 7.49 -9.05
CA ILE A 229 -2.96 8.18 -9.50
C ILE A 229 -3.25 9.07 -10.71
N THR A 230 -4.01 8.59 -11.68
CA THR A 230 -4.38 9.37 -12.88
C THR A 230 -5.15 10.64 -12.48
N ALA A 231 -6.15 10.50 -11.61
CA ALA A 231 -6.93 11.62 -11.11
C ALA A 231 -6.07 12.61 -10.31
N ALA A 232 -5.22 12.12 -9.41
CA ALA A 232 -4.33 12.95 -8.60
C ALA A 232 -3.31 13.71 -9.46
N ASN A 233 -2.66 13.04 -10.42
CA ASN A 233 -1.70 13.66 -11.31
C ASN A 233 -2.33 14.75 -12.18
N ASN A 234 -3.49 14.46 -12.76
CA ASN A 234 -4.20 15.40 -13.62
C ASN A 234 -4.82 16.57 -12.84
N LEU A 235 -5.13 16.39 -11.55
CA LEU A 235 -5.50 17.49 -10.65
C LEU A 235 -4.34 18.47 -10.46
N VAL A 236 -3.09 17.99 -10.28
CA VAL A 236 -1.92 18.87 -10.20
C VAL A 236 -1.75 19.64 -11.50
N ALA A 237 -1.83 18.97 -12.66
CA ALA A 237 -1.74 19.63 -13.96
C ALA A 237 -2.82 20.72 -14.15
N ALA A 238 -4.06 20.42 -13.76
CA ALA A 238 -5.15 21.40 -13.79
C ALA A 238 -4.92 22.58 -12.83
N ALA A 239 -4.36 22.33 -11.64
CA ALA A 239 -4.06 23.36 -10.66
C ALA A 239 -2.96 24.32 -11.15
N ILE A 240 -1.94 23.83 -11.87
CA ILE A 240 -0.91 24.67 -12.49
C ILE A 240 -1.55 25.64 -13.49
N ASP A 241 -2.36 25.10 -14.41
CA ASP A 241 -2.98 25.91 -15.47
C ASP A 241 -3.96 26.94 -14.89
N ALA A 242 -4.80 26.51 -13.93
CA ALA A 242 -5.72 27.40 -13.23
C ALA A 242 -4.97 28.49 -12.44
N ARG A 243 -3.83 28.15 -11.83
CA ARG A 243 -3.02 29.12 -11.09
C ARG A 243 -2.44 30.19 -12.02
N ILE A 244 -1.85 29.79 -13.14
CA ILE A 244 -1.31 30.72 -14.15
C ILE A 244 -2.41 31.65 -14.66
N PHE A 245 -3.57 31.09 -15.04
CA PHE A 245 -4.68 31.87 -15.55
C PHE A 245 -5.23 32.88 -14.54
N HIS A 246 -5.45 32.44 -13.30
CA HIS A 246 -5.98 33.33 -12.26
C HIS A 246 -4.99 34.39 -11.83
N GLU A 247 -3.70 34.09 -11.76
CA GLU A 247 -2.68 35.10 -11.57
C GLU A 247 -2.73 36.12 -12.72
N ALA A 248 -2.68 35.69 -13.97
CA ALA A 248 -2.63 36.63 -15.09
C ALA A 248 -3.88 37.53 -15.24
N THR A 249 -5.02 37.13 -14.68
CA THR A 249 -6.32 37.80 -14.92
C THR A 249 -6.92 38.52 -13.72
N GLN A 250 -6.35 38.38 -12.52
CA GLN A 250 -6.92 38.95 -11.28
C GLN A 250 -5.94 39.85 -10.55
N THR A 251 -6.49 40.77 -9.75
CA THR A 251 -5.71 41.61 -8.84
C THR A 251 -5.26 40.80 -7.61
N ASP A 252 -4.20 41.25 -6.95
CA ASP A 252 -3.66 40.58 -5.76
C ASP A 252 -4.71 40.47 -4.64
N GLN A 253 -5.51 41.52 -4.46
CA GLN A 253 -6.56 41.53 -3.43
C GLN A 253 -7.68 40.53 -3.73
N ALA A 254 -8.04 40.36 -5.01
CA ALA A 254 -9.03 39.37 -5.42
C ALA A 254 -8.51 37.94 -5.19
N LEU A 255 -7.26 37.66 -5.56
CA LEU A 255 -6.60 36.38 -5.29
C LEU A 255 -6.52 36.09 -3.79
N TYR A 256 -6.10 37.08 -3.00
CA TYR A 256 -6.01 36.96 -1.55
C TYR A 256 -7.37 36.64 -0.93
N SER A 257 -8.44 37.28 -1.40
CA SER A 257 -9.80 37.06 -0.93
C SER A 257 -10.35 35.67 -1.25
N ARG A 258 -9.88 35.04 -2.33
CA ARG A 258 -10.24 33.65 -2.66
C ARG A 258 -9.42 32.63 -1.89
N LEU A 259 -8.12 32.88 -1.73
CA LEU A 259 -7.21 31.98 -1.01
C LEU A 259 -7.50 31.99 0.50
N VAL A 260 -7.83 33.15 1.07
CA VAL A 260 -8.07 33.33 2.50
C VAL A 260 -9.48 33.91 2.69
N PRO A 261 -10.55 33.15 2.41
CA PRO A 261 -11.90 33.67 2.50
C PRO A 261 -12.24 34.08 3.93
N SER A 262 -13.12 35.08 4.06
CA SER A 262 -13.71 35.44 5.35
C SER A 262 -14.88 34.52 5.64
N VAL A 263 -14.82 33.80 6.77
CA VAL A 263 -15.89 32.96 7.28
C VAL A 263 -16.32 33.56 8.61
N ASP A 264 -17.60 33.90 8.75
CA ASP A 264 -18.15 34.59 9.94
C ASP A 264 -17.38 35.87 10.32
N GLY A 265 -16.94 36.62 9.31
CA GLY A 265 -16.21 37.88 9.47
C GLY A 265 -14.74 37.70 9.88
N LYS A 266 -14.22 36.48 9.94
CA LYS A 266 -12.83 36.20 10.29
C LYS A 266 -12.10 35.47 9.17
N ARG A 267 -10.89 35.93 8.87
CA ARG A 267 -9.94 35.21 8.02
C ARG A 267 -9.03 34.35 8.88
N LYS A 268 -8.66 33.18 8.37
CA LYS A 268 -7.68 32.30 9.01
C LYS A 268 -6.82 31.63 7.96
N PHE A 269 -5.51 31.57 8.20
CA PHE A 269 -4.62 30.75 7.38
C PHE A 269 -4.80 29.27 7.69
N SER A 270 -4.84 28.46 6.64
CA SER A 270 -4.66 27.02 6.72
C SER A 270 -3.18 26.67 6.98
N ASP A 271 -2.92 25.44 7.43
CA ASP A 271 -1.55 24.97 7.68
C ASP A 271 -0.64 25.10 6.45
N ILE A 272 -1.18 24.81 5.26
CA ILE A 272 -0.46 24.93 3.98
C ILE A 272 -0.02 26.38 3.74
N GLN A 273 -0.93 27.34 4.00
CA GLN A 273 -0.65 28.76 3.85
C GLN A 273 0.37 29.26 4.86
N ILE A 274 0.35 28.73 6.08
CA ILE A 274 1.38 28.99 7.09
C ILE A 274 2.75 28.48 6.62
N GLN A 275 2.82 27.29 6.00
CA GLN A 275 4.08 26.78 5.44
C GLN A 275 4.60 27.67 4.30
N ARG A 276 3.70 28.18 3.46
CA ARG A 276 4.05 29.14 2.43
C ARG A 276 4.60 30.45 2.99
N LEU A 277 3.98 31.02 4.02
CA LEU A 277 4.49 32.22 4.70
C LEU A 277 5.89 31.98 5.27
N LYS A 278 6.15 30.81 5.87
CA LYS A 278 7.47 30.41 6.33
C LYS A 278 8.49 30.35 5.18
N LYS A 279 8.13 29.74 4.04
CA LYS A 279 8.98 29.70 2.82
C LYS A 279 9.31 31.10 2.30
N LEU A 280 8.41 32.05 2.48
CA LEU A 280 8.59 33.46 2.09
C LEU A 280 9.26 34.32 3.18
N HIS A 281 9.64 33.73 4.31
CA HIS A 281 10.19 34.43 5.48
C HIS A 281 9.26 35.50 6.09
N ILE A 282 7.94 35.32 5.95
CA ILE A 282 6.92 36.19 6.56
C ILE A 282 6.49 35.58 7.90
N LYS A 283 6.75 36.29 9.00
CA LYS A 283 6.45 35.81 10.38
C LYS A 283 5.03 36.08 10.85
N LYS A 284 4.31 36.98 10.17
CA LYS A 284 2.95 37.38 10.53
C LYS A 284 1.98 36.22 10.29
N THR A 285 1.17 35.90 11.29
CA THR A 285 0.16 34.83 11.23
C THR A 285 -1.27 35.36 11.24
N ASP A 286 -1.45 36.66 11.42
CA ASP A 286 -2.73 37.34 11.27
C ASP A 286 -2.93 37.73 9.79
N PRO A 287 -3.98 37.22 9.11
CA PRO A 287 -4.31 37.58 7.74
C PRO A 287 -4.45 39.08 7.50
N GLU A 288 -5.00 39.83 8.46
CA GLU A 288 -5.27 41.26 8.30
C GLU A 288 -4.02 42.13 8.51
N ALA A 289 -2.92 41.54 8.99
CA ALA A 289 -1.67 42.26 9.29
C ALA A 289 -0.66 42.31 8.12
N LEU A 290 -0.93 41.61 7.02
CA LEU A 290 -0.05 41.57 5.85
C LEU A 290 -0.07 42.89 5.08
N THR A 291 1.10 43.37 4.69
CA THR A 291 1.21 44.53 3.78
C THR A 291 0.85 44.12 2.35
N ASN A 292 0.57 45.08 1.47
CA ASN A 292 0.32 44.81 0.05
C ASN A 292 1.48 44.05 -0.63
N GLU A 293 2.73 44.34 -0.25
CA GLU A 293 3.90 43.61 -0.76
C GLU A 293 3.96 42.16 -0.27
N GLU A 294 3.63 41.94 1.00
CA GLU A 294 3.58 40.58 1.57
C GLU A 294 2.41 39.79 0.97
N ILE A 295 1.25 40.42 0.74
CA ILE A 295 0.11 39.84 0.03
C ILE A 295 0.53 39.44 -1.39
N ASN A 296 1.17 40.33 -2.14
CA ASN A 296 1.64 40.04 -3.49
C ASN A 296 2.56 38.79 -3.52
N LYS A 297 3.58 38.76 -2.66
CA LYS A 297 4.49 37.60 -2.54
C LYS A 297 3.75 36.33 -2.13
N PHE A 298 2.74 36.44 -1.26
CA PHE A 298 1.95 35.32 -0.81
C PHE A 298 1.03 34.77 -1.92
N VAL A 299 0.31 35.62 -2.65
CA VAL A 299 -0.69 35.16 -3.64
C VAL A 299 -0.09 34.83 -5.01
N ARG A 300 1.12 35.29 -5.32
CA ARG A 300 1.80 35.04 -6.61
C ARG A 300 2.84 33.93 -6.50
N LEU A 301 2.71 32.89 -7.31
CA LEU A 301 3.79 31.94 -7.59
C LEU A 301 4.67 32.45 -8.73
N ASP A 302 4.10 33.27 -9.62
CA ASP A 302 4.77 33.75 -10.83
C ASP A 302 5.40 32.59 -11.61
N ILE A 303 4.65 31.51 -11.82
CA ILE A 303 5.13 30.33 -12.57
C ILE A 303 5.61 30.77 -13.95
N ASP A 304 6.81 30.32 -14.33
CA ASP A 304 7.31 30.42 -15.68
C ASP A 304 6.75 29.25 -16.52
N PRO A 305 5.88 29.50 -17.53
CA PRO A 305 5.28 28.45 -18.32
C PRO A 305 6.28 27.52 -19.02
N ASP A 306 7.46 28.03 -19.39
CA ASP A 306 8.49 27.24 -20.08
C ASP A 306 9.25 26.30 -19.12
N SER A 307 9.14 26.54 -17.82
CA SER A 307 9.75 25.71 -16.76
C SER A 307 8.85 24.59 -16.24
N ILE A 308 7.62 24.46 -16.74
CA ILE A 308 6.67 23.43 -16.28
C ILE A 308 7.20 22.05 -16.67
N THR A 309 7.58 21.26 -15.66
CA THR A 309 8.02 19.88 -15.84
C THR A 309 6.86 18.90 -15.70
N TRP A 310 5.80 19.27 -14.97
CA TRP A 310 4.67 18.39 -14.68
C TRP A 310 3.76 18.15 -15.90
N GLN A 311 3.57 16.88 -16.24
CA GLN A 311 2.76 16.45 -17.39
C GLN A 311 1.44 15.83 -16.95
N ARG A 312 0.50 15.71 -17.91
CA ARG A 312 -0.73 14.94 -17.69
C ARG A 312 -0.45 13.46 -17.90
N VAL A 313 -1.36 12.62 -17.42
CA VAL A 313 -1.22 11.17 -17.61
C VAL A 313 -2.53 10.49 -18.01
N LEU A 314 -2.38 9.38 -18.72
CA LEU A 314 -3.46 8.48 -19.10
C LEU A 314 -2.92 7.04 -19.17
N ASP A 315 -3.61 6.08 -18.57
CA ASP A 315 -3.18 4.67 -18.61
C ASP A 315 -3.67 3.97 -19.88
N THR A 316 -3.25 4.48 -21.04
CA THR A 316 -3.55 3.95 -22.37
C THR A 316 -2.39 4.28 -23.28
N ASN A 317 -2.05 3.36 -24.19
CA ASN A 317 -0.97 3.56 -25.15
C ASN A 317 -1.42 4.50 -26.28
N ASP A 318 -1.42 5.82 -26.03
CA ASP A 318 -1.78 6.83 -27.02
C ASP A 318 -0.56 7.69 -27.40
N ARG A 319 -0.06 7.49 -28.63
CA ARG A 319 1.11 8.22 -29.13
C ARG A 319 0.81 9.64 -29.57
N PHE A 320 -0.44 9.98 -29.88
CA PHE A 320 -0.81 11.31 -30.37
C PHE A 320 -0.86 12.35 -29.24
N LEU A 321 -0.93 11.90 -27.98
CA LEU A 321 -0.90 12.78 -26.81
C LEU A 321 0.52 13.15 -26.34
N ARG A 322 1.58 12.65 -26.99
CA ARG A 322 2.99 12.96 -26.65
C ARG A 322 3.35 14.43 -26.82
N LYS A 323 2.62 15.17 -27.65
CA LYS A 323 2.77 16.62 -27.77
C LYS A 323 1.47 17.23 -28.29
N ILE A 324 0.86 18.08 -27.47
CA ILE A 324 -0.42 18.72 -27.75
C ILE A 324 -0.37 20.21 -27.40
N THR A 325 -1.35 20.95 -27.88
CA THR A 325 -1.62 22.32 -27.43
C THR A 325 -2.92 22.33 -26.64
N ILE A 326 -2.89 22.89 -25.43
CA ILE A 326 -4.06 23.05 -24.54
C ILE A 326 -4.47 24.53 -24.46
N GLY A 327 -5.62 24.81 -23.87
CA GLY A 327 -6.08 26.19 -23.62
C GLY A 327 -6.55 26.92 -24.88
N GLN A 328 -7.01 26.19 -25.90
CA GLN A 328 -7.45 26.76 -27.18
C GLN A 328 -8.86 27.36 -27.15
N SER A 329 -9.65 27.08 -26.11
CA SER A 329 -10.97 27.69 -25.96
C SER A 329 -10.85 29.20 -25.77
N LEU A 330 -11.80 29.95 -26.35
CA LEU A 330 -11.90 31.41 -26.16
C LEU A 330 -12.01 31.80 -24.68
N THR A 331 -12.57 30.92 -23.84
CA THR A 331 -12.68 31.12 -22.38
C THR A 331 -11.32 31.22 -21.69
N GLU A 332 -10.29 30.62 -22.26
CA GLU A 332 -8.94 30.63 -21.71
C GLU A 332 -8.16 31.88 -22.12
N LYS A 333 -8.81 32.87 -22.76
CA LYS A 333 -8.28 34.22 -23.02
C LYS A 333 -6.89 34.24 -23.69
N GLY A 334 -6.62 33.28 -24.57
CA GLY A 334 -5.36 33.16 -25.29
C GLY A 334 -4.20 32.54 -24.50
N PHE A 335 -4.45 32.02 -23.29
CA PHE A 335 -3.46 31.28 -22.49
C PHE A 335 -3.30 29.83 -22.98
N ALA A 336 -2.94 29.67 -24.25
CA ALA A 336 -2.60 28.38 -24.82
C ALA A 336 -1.13 28.04 -24.56
N ARG A 337 -0.83 26.76 -24.31
CA ARG A 337 0.54 26.27 -24.18
C ARG A 337 0.73 24.85 -24.70
N THR A 338 1.97 24.47 -24.94
CA THR A 338 2.33 23.07 -25.23
C THR A 338 2.27 22.24 -23.95
N ALA A 339 1.74 21.01 -24.07
CA ALA A 339 1.71 20.01 -23.01
C ALA A 339 1.92 18.61 -23.61
N GLN A 340 2.09 17.61 -22.76
CA GLN A 340 2.16 16.19 -23.15
C GLN A 340 1.42 15.31 -22.14
N PHE A 341 1.13 14.07 -22.56
CA PHE A 341 0.69 13.00 -21.69
C PHE A 341 1.72 11.88 -21.63
N ASP A 342 1.96 11.41 -20.42
CA ASP A 342 2.69 10.17 -20.15
C ASP A 342 1.73 9.05 -19.75
N ILE A 343 2.21 7.80 -19.78
CA ILE A 343 1.43 6.69 -19.23
C ILE A 343 1.39 6.80 -17.70
N THR A 344 0.25 6.49 -17.07
CA THR A 344 0.07 6.79 -15.62
C THR A 344 1.13 6.18 -14.72
N VAL A 345 1.60 4.97 -15.01
CA VAL A 345 2.64 4.30 -14.22
C VAL A 345 4.01 5.01 -14.27
N ALA A 346 4.20 5.97 -15.17
CA ALA A 346 5.36 6.85 -15.24
C ALA A 346 5.26 8.09 -14.33
N SER A 347 4.08 8.36 -13.74
CA SER A 347 3.88 9.50 -12.82
C SER A 347 4.78 9.42 -11.59
N GLU A 348 5.30 10.56 -11.14
CA GLU A 348 6.02 10.67 -9.87
C GLU A 348 5.15 10.20 -8.68
N ILE A 349 3.82 10.40 -8.75
CA ILE A 349 2.88 9.92 -7.72
C ILE A 349 2.92 8.39 -7.58
N MET A 350 3.17 7.65 -8.67
CA MET A 350 3.36 6.20 -8.61
C MET A 350 4.64 5.84 -7.84
N ALA A 351 5.72 6.59 -8.04
CA ALA A 351 6.96 6.40 -7.29
C ALA A 351 6.78 6.76 -5.80
N VAL A 352 6.04 7.82 -5.49
CA VAL A 352 5.66 8.19 -4.12
C VAL A 352 4.85 7.09 -3.44
N LEU A 353 3.85 6.52 -4.12
CA LEU A 353 3.05 5.40 -3.60
C LEU A 353 3.94 4.17 -3.30
N ALA A 354 4.89 3.87 -4.18
CA ALA A 354 5.77 2.73 -4.00
C ALA A 354 6.79 2.92 -2.84
N LEU A 355 7.25 4.14 -2.58
CA LEU A 355 8.27 4.43 -1.57
C LEU A 355 7.75 4.93 -0.23
N THR A 356 6.43 5.10 -0.08
CA THR A 356 5.90 5.61 1.18
C THR A 356 5.83 4.54 2.27
N ASP A 357 5.98 4.97 3.52
CA ASP A 357 5.82 4.12 4.72
C ASP A 357 4.51 4.38 5.49
N GLY A 358 3.62 5.22 4.95
CA GLY A 358 2.33 5.50 5.56
C GLY A 358 1.70 6.80 5.07
N LEU A 359 0.48 7.09 5.52
CA LEU A 359 -0.31 8.23 5.01
C LEU A 359 0.38 9.59 5.23
N GLU A 360 1.00 9.79 6.40
CA GLU A 360 1.71 11.03 6.71
C GLU A 360 2.96 11.20 5.84
N ASP A 361 3.73 10.12 5.66
CA ASP A 361 4.90 10.11 4.79
C ASP A 361 4.50 10.36 3.33
N MET A 362 3.42 9.75 2.86
CA MET A 362 2.89 9.95 1.51
C MET A 362 2.51 11.41 1.31
N ARG A 363 1.77 12.01 2.24
CA ARG A 363 1.39 13.44 2.18
C ARG A 363 2.63 14.34 2.14
N ARG A 364 3.65 14.05 2.95
CA ARG A 364 4.92 14.80 2.99
C ARG A 364 5.72 14.67 1.69
N ARG A 365 5.70 13.51 1.03
CA ARG A 365 6.35 13.33 -0.28
C ARG A 365 5.57 14.04 -1.36
N LEU A 366 4.24 13.88 -1.38
CA LEU A 366 3.35 14.56 -2.30
C LEU A 366 3.53 16.08 -2.23
N SER A 367 3.71 16.68 -1.05
CA SER A 367 3.89 18.13 -0.86
C SER A 367 5.23 18.69 -1.35
N LYS A 368 6.24 17.83 -1.50
CA LYS A 368 7.60 18.19 -1.94
C LYS A 368 7.79 18.12 -3.46
N MET A 369 6.88 17.48 -4.19
CA MET A 369 6.98 17.34 -5.65
C MET A 369 7.06 18.72 -6.31
N VAL A 370 8.12 18.94 -7.10
CA VAL A 370 8.39 20.19 -7.82
C VAL A 370 7.71 20.11 -9.18
N VAL A 371 6.87 21.09 -9.49
CA VAL A 371 6.03 21.07 -10.70
C VAL A 371 6.47 22.06 -11.77
N ALA A 372 7.16 23.12 -11.36
CA ALA A 372 7.66 24.21 -12.19
C ALA A 372 8.65 25.07 -11.38
N SER A 373 9.22 26.08 -12.03
CA SER A 373 9.91 27.19 -11.38
C SER A 373 9.12 28.49 -11.55
N SER A 374 9.33 29.43 -10.63
CA SER A 374 8.90 30.82 -10.84
C SER A 374 9.78 31.49 -11.88
N LYS A 375 9.35 32.66 -12.40
CA LYS A 375 10.17 33.53 -13.26
C LYS A 375 11.49 33.99 -12.64
N LYS A 376 11.66 33.80 -11.32
CA LYS A 376 12.89 34.09 -10.57
C LYS A 376 13.74 32.83 -10.32
N GLY A 377 13.37 31.69 -10.92
CA GLY A 377 14.06 30.41 -10.75
C GLY A 377 13.79 29.71 -9.42
N VAL A 378 12.79 30.14 -8.65
CA VAL A 378 12.46 29.49 -7.36
C VAL A 378 11.55 28.28 -7.62
N PRO A 379 11.89 27.07 -7.13
CA PRO A 379 11.05 25.89 -7.30
C PRO A 379 9.66 26.06 -6.69
N VAL A 380 8.65 25.70 -7.47
CA VAL A 380 7.24 25.71 -7.08
C VAL A 380 6.81 24.27 -6.84
N THR A 381 6.28 23.99 -5.65
CA THR A 381 5.83 22.63 -5.29
C THR A 381 4.31 22.49 -5.33
N THR A 382 3.82 21.27 -5.22
CA THR A 382 2.38 20.98 -5.01
C THR A 382 1.82 21.58 -3.71
N GLU A 383 2.65 21.77 -2.67
CA GLU A 383 2.27 22.49 -1.45
C GLU A 383 2.01 23.97 -1.75
N ASP A 384 2.86 24.60 -2.58
CA ASP A 384 2.67 26.00 -3.02
C ASP A 384 1.37 26.19 -3.83
N LEU A 385 0.98 25.16 -4.58
CA LEU A 385 -0.30 25.09 -5.30
C LEU A 385 -1.50 24.85 -4.38
N GLY A 386 -1.29 24.43 -3.14
CA GLY A 386 -2.36 24.14 -2.19
C GLY A 386 -3.07 22.80 -2.41
N VAL A 387 -2.50 21.87 -3.18
CA VAL A 387 -3.18 20.64 -3.58
C VAL A 387 -2.76 19.39 -2.80
N SER A 388 -1.66 19.44 -2.06
CA SER A 388 -1.08 18.27 -1.35
C SER A 388 -2.08 17.48 -0.49
N GLY A 389 -2.96 18.18 0.25
CA GLY A 389 -4.00 17.56 1.07
C GLY A 389 -5.04 16.82 0.23
N VAL A 390 -5.45 17.39 -0.90
CA VAL A 390 -6.43 16.77 -1.81
C VAL A 390 -5.82 15.55 -2.52
N LEU A 391 -4.53 15.61 -2.88
CA LEU A 391 -3.81 14.46 -3.44
C LEU A 391 -3.80 13.30 -2.43
N ALA A 392 -3.52 13.56 -1.16
CA ALA A 392 -3.54 12.53 -0.12
C ALA A 392 -4.95 11.91 0.06
N VAL A 393 -6.01 12.70 -0.10
CA VAL A 393 -7.41 12.20 -0.08
C VAL A 393 -7.70 11.30 -1.27
N LEU A 394 -7.32 11.70 -2.49
CA LEU A 394 -7.49 10.86 -3.69
C LEU A 394 -6.73 9.54 -3.59
N MET A 395 -5.58 9.55 -2.92
CA MET A 395 -4.72 8.37 -2.74
C MET A 395 -5.05 7.56 -1.48
N LYS A 396 -6.08 7.93 -0.71
CA LYS A 396 -6.38 7.35 0.62
C LYS A 396 -6.59 5.84 0.60
N ASP A 397 -7.26 5.32 -0.43
CA ASP A 397 -7.50 3.87 -0.58
C ASP A 397 -6.41 3.22 -1.44
N ALA A 398 -5.84 3.97 -2.38
CA ALA A 398 -4.75 3.50 -3.23
C ALA A 398 -3.45 3.22 -2.47
N ILE A 399 -3.28 3.71 -1.23
CA ILE A 399 -2.14 3.40 -0.37
C ILE A 399 -2.18 1.97 0.22
N LYS A 400 -3.36 1.32 0.20
CA LYS A 400 -3.59 -0.01 0.80
C LYS A 400 -3.24 -1.10 -0.21
N PRO A 401 -2.33 -2.05 0.12
CA PRO A 401 -1.98 -3.17 -0.77
C PRO A 401 -3.17 -4.06 -1.13
N ASN A 402 -3.17 -4.60 -2.34
CA ASN A 402 -4.22 -5.49 -2.83
C ASN A 402 -3.83 -6.95 -2.63
N LEU A 403 -4.59 -7.68 -1.81
CA LEU A 403 -4.46 -9.12 -1.61
C LEU A 403 -5.17 -9.87 -2.75
N MET A 404 -4.45 -10.77 -3.40
CA MET A 404 -4.96 -11.82 -4.28
C MET A 404 -4.22 -13.13 -3.97
N GLN A 405 -4.22 -14.09 -4.90
CA GLN A 405 -3.63 -15.40 -4.69
C GLN A 405 -2.97 -15.99 -5.93
N THR A 406 -2.07 -16.96 -5.72
CA THR A 406 -1.55 -17.81 -6.79
C THR A 406 -2.57 -18.88 -7.19
N LEU A 407 -2.31 -19.62 -8.27
CA LEU A 407 -3.12 -20.79 -8.66
C LEU A 407 -3.30 -21.80 -7.51
N GLU A 408 -2.28 -22.00 -6.68
CA GLU A 408 -2.32 -22.91 -5.52
C GLU A 408 -2.87 -22.27 -4.24
N GLY A 409 -3.28 -21.00 -4.28
CA GLY A 409 -3.88 -20.32 -3.14
C GLY A 409 -2.88 -19.74 -2.13
N ASN A 410 -1.62 -19.52 -2.53
CA ASN A 410 -0.67 -18.74 -1.74
C ASN A 410 -1.03 -17.24 -1.79
N PRO A 411 -0.79 -16.47 -0.73
CA PRO A 411 -1.10 -15.04 -0.71
C PRO A 411 -0.14 -14.22 -1.57
N VAL A 412 -0.70 -13.24 -2.28
CA VAL A 412 0.03 -12.32 -3.16
C VAL A 412 -0.44 -10.90 -2.91
N PHE A 413 0.50 -9.98 -2.70
CA PHE A 413 0.25 -8.55 -2.77
C PHE A 413 0.60 -8.00 -4.14
N ILE A 414 -0.32 -7.22 -4.69
CA ILE A 414 -0.18 -6.50 -5.94
C ILE A 414 -0.33 -5.03 -5.61
N HIS A 415 0.76 -4.27 -5.61
CA HIS A 415 0.70 -2.88 -5.18
C HIS A 415 1.83 -2.03 -5.72
N ALA A 416 1.44 -0.88 -6.29
CA ALA A 416 2.28 0.02 -7.08
C ALA A 416 2.97 -0.67 -8.28
N GLY A 417 3.42 0.13 -9.23
CA GLY A 417 4.07 -0.37 -10.45
C GLY A 417 4.88 0.69 -11.17
N PRO A 418 5.82 1.38 -10.49
CA PRO A 418 6.62 2.40 -11.14
C PRO A 418 7.49 1.80 -12.24
N PHE A 419 7.82 2.63 -13.22
CA PHE A 419 8.85 2.31 -14.20
C PHE A 419 10.20 2.04 -13.54
N ALA A 420 11.00 1.18 -14.16
CA ALA A 420 12.31 0.78 -13.64
C ALA A 420 13.47 1.58 -14.27
N ASN A 421 13.22 2.32 -15.35
CA ASN A 421 14.20 3.20 -15.99
C ASN A 421 14.20 4.59 -15.34
N ILE A 422 13.07 5.30 -15.36
CA ILE A 422 12.95 6.63 -14.77
C ILE A 422 12.75 6.54 -13.24
N ALA A 423 12.03 5.54 -12.74
CA ALA A 423 11.89 5.29 -11.31
C ALA A 423 12.61 4.00 -10.90
N HIS A 424 12.27 3.46 -9.72
CA HIS A 424 12.98 2.35 -9.09
C HIS A 424 12.45 0.96 -9.46
N GLY A 425 11.28 0.84 -10.08
CA GLY A 425 10.87 -0.44 -10.68
C GLY A 425 10.46 -1.56 -9.73
N ASN A 426 10.01 -1.26 -8.51
CA ASN A 426 9.65 -2.26 -7.49
C ASN A 426 8.21 -2.07 -6.99
N SER A 427 7.61 -3.11 -6.38
CA SER A 427 6.34 -3.00 -5.64
C SER A 427 6.50 -2.13 -4.38
N SER A 428 5.40 -1.76 -3.74
CA SER A 428 5.46 -0.81 -2.62
C SER A 428 6.14 -1.35 -1.35
N ILE A 429 6.79 -0.46 -0.61
CA ILE A 429 7.38 -0.72 0.71
C ILE A 429 6.32 -1.22 1.70
N LEU A 430 5.14 -0.60 1.72
CA LEU A 430 4.04 -1.00 2.61
C LEU A 430 3.60 -2.45 2.42
N ALA A 431 3.53 -2.94 1.17
CA ALA A 431 3.16 -4.33 0.89
C ALA A 431 4.20 -5.29 1.48
N ASP A 432 5.49 -5.02 1.28
CA ASP A 432 6.55 -5.88 1.82
C ASP A 432 6.58 -5.87 3.34
N LYS A 433 6.45 -4.69 3.98
CA LYS A 433 6.42 -4.61 5.44
C LYS A 433 5.23 -5.38 6.02
N ILE A 434 4.04 -5.26 5.43
CA ILE A 434 2.86 -6.01 5.90
C ILE A 434 3.09 -7.51 5.71
N ALA A 435 3.57 -7.93 4.54
CA ALA A 435 3.85 -9.33 4.26
C ALA A 435 4.89 -9.91 5.21
N LEU A 436 5.99 -9.18 5.48
CA LEU A 436 7.08 -9.63 6.36
C LEU A 436 6.60 -9.83 7.79
N LYS A 437 5.71 -8.96 8.27
CA LYS A 437 5.04 -9.16 9.56
C LYS A 437 4.12 -10.38 9.54
N LEU A 438 3.27 -10.51 8.52
CA LEU A 438 2.28 -11.59 8.45
C LEU A 438 2.94 -12.98 8.41
N VAL A 439 3.99 -13.16 7.60
CA VAL A 439 4.67 -14.46 7.50
C VAL A 439 5.40 -14.85 8.79
N GLY A 440 5.83 -13.86 9.59
CA GLY A 440 6.60 -14.04 10.81
C GLY A 440 8.04 -14.53 10.57
N LYS A 441 8.81 -14.62 11.66
CA LYS A 441 10.27 -14.88 11.67
C LYS A 441 10.75 -16.04 10.78
N GLU A 442 10.00 -17.13 10.78
CA GLU A 442 10.35 -18.37 10.06
C GLU A 442 9.78 -18.41 8.63
N GLY A 443 8.96 -17.43 8.26
CA GLY A 443 8.35 -17.34 6.94
C GLY A 443 9.17 -16.52 5.94
N PHE A 444 8.69 -16.48 4.69
CA PHE A 444 9.37 -15.90 3.55
C PHE A 444 8.48 -14.92 2.79
N VAL A 445 9.02 -13.75 2.48
CA VAL A 445 8.43 -12.82 1.50
C VAL A 445 9.32 -12.80 0.29
N VAL A 446 8.74 -13.15 -0.86
CA VAL A 446 9.42 -13.11 -2.16
C VAL A 446 8.90 -11.92 -2.94
N THR A 447 9.78 -10.98 -3.26
CA THR A 447 9.49 -9.84 -4.13
C THR A 447 10.37 -9.90 -5.38
N GLU A 448 10.17 -8.98 -6.30
CA GLU A 448 10.96 -8.87 -7.53
C GLU A 448 11.37 -7.43 -7.84
N ALA A 449 12.45 -7.30 -8.61
CA ALA A 449 12.91 -6.05 -9.17
C ALA A 449 12.77 -6.02 -10.70
N GLY A 450 12.29 -4.89 -11.25
CA GLY A 450 12.09 -4.71 -12.69
C GLY A 450 13.40 -4.67 -13.50
N PHE A 451 13.38 -4.99 -14.80
CA PHE A 451 14.60 -5.12 -15.63
C PHE A 451 15.61 -6.16 -15.08
N GLY A 452 16.88 -6.01 -15.41
CA GLY A 452 17.96 -6.87 -14.93
C GLY A 452 18.53 -6.40 -13.60
N ALA A 453 19.52 -7.14 -13.11
CA ALA A 453 20.25 -6.85 -11.88
C ALA A 453 20.97 -5.48 -11.91
N ASP A 454 21.34 -5.00 -13.09
CA ASP A 454 22.04 -3.74 -13.33
C ASP A 454 21.17 -2.49 -13.11
N ILE A 455 19.85 -2.63 -13.18
CA ILE A 455 18.91 -1.51 -13.01
C ILE A 455 17.97 -1.78 -11.83
N GLY A 456 17.19 -2.86 -11.89
CA GLY A 456 16.16 -3.11 -10.89
C GLY A 456 16.73 -3.43 -9.52
N MET A 457 17.69 -4.35 -9.49
CA MET A 457 18.27 -4.83 -8.25
C MET A 457 19.12 -3.74 -7.59
N GLU A 458 19.89 -2.99 -8.36
CA GLU A 458 20.60 -1.78 -7.88
C GLU A 458 19.61 -0.81 -7.21
N LYS A 459 18.57 -0.36 -7.93
CA LYS A 459 17.56 0.55 -7.35
C LYS A 459 16.76 -0.05 -6.19
N PHE A 460 16.59 -1.37 -6.18
CA PHE A 460 16.00 -2.07 -5.03
C PHE A 460 16.87 -1.89 -3.79
N PHE A 461 18.17 -2.14 -3.88
CA PHE A 461 19.10 -1.97 -2.76
C PHE A 461 19.30 -0.51 -2.37
N ASP A 462 19.59 0.35 -3.34
CA ASP A 462 20.06 1.70 -3.08
C ASP A 462 18.94 2.70 -2.83
N ILE A 463 17.70 2.40 -3.25
CA ILE A 463 16.54 3.27 -3.05
C ILE A 463 15.52 2.60 -2.12
N LYS A 464 14.97 1.45 -2.51
CA LYS A 464 13.84 0.83 -1.78
C LYS A 464 14.27 0.30 -0.40
N CYS A 465 15.35 -0.46 -0.32
CA CYS A 465 15.89 -0.97 0.95
C CYS A 465 16.36 0.18 1.85
N ARG A 466 17.04 1.18 1.29
CA ARG A 466 17.48 2.39 2.00
C ARG A 466 16.32 3.15 2.65
N TYR A 467 15.24 3.41 1.91
CA TYR A 467 14.07 4.11 2.47
C TYR A 467 13.23 3.24 3.40
N SER A 468 13.10 1.95 3.12
CA SER A 468 12.27 1.05 3.93
C SER A 468 12.95 0.59 5.23
N GLY A 469 14.29 0.60 5.26
CA GLY A 469 15.10 -0.06 6.27
C GLY A 469 15.14 -1.58 6.14
N LEU A 470 14.55 -2.15 5.08
CA LEU A 470 14.51 -3.60 4.87
C LEU A 470 15.81 -4.10 4.27
N GLN A 471 16.29 -5.25 4.78
CA GLN A 471 17.46 -5.93 4.26
C GLN A 471 17.06 -7.28 3.65
N PRO A 472 17.31 -7.53 2.35
CA PRO A 472 17.07 -8.83 1.78
C PRO A 472 18.09 -9.83 2.34
N HIS A 473 17.62 -11.03 2.60
CA HIS A 473 18.40 -12.16 3.11
C HIS A 473 18.92 -13.02 1.97
N VAL A 474 18.19 -13.09 0.85
CA VAL A 474 18.50 -13.93 -0.30
C VAL A 474 18.20 -13.16 -1.58
N VAL A 475 19.07 -13.33 -2.58
CA VAL A 475 18.86 -12.87 -3.96
C VAL A 475 18.74 -14.09 -4.85
N VAL A 476 17.73 -14.12 -5.71
CA VAL A 476 17.56 -15.12 -6.75
C VAL A 476 17.79 -14.47 -8.11
N LEU A 477 18.83 -14.88 -8.82
CA LEU A 477 19.17 -14.36 -10.16
C LEU A 477 18.68 -15.31 -11.24
N VAL A 478 17.64 -14.90 -11.97
CA VAL A 478 17.04 -15.69 -13.04
C VAL A 478 17.81 -15.53 -14.35
N ALA A 479 18.18 -16.65 -14.96
CA ALA A 479 18.82 -16.74 -16.27
C ALA A 479 18.26 -17.92 -17.06
N THR A 480 18.27 -17.83 -18.38
CA THR A 480 17.92 -18.95 -19.27
C THR A 480 19.07 -19.24 -20.22
N VAL A 481 19.24 -20.52 -20.59
CA VAL A 481 20.26 -20.93 -21.56
C VAL A 481 20.13 -20.16 -22.88
N ARG A 482 18.89 -19.90 -23.32
CA ARG A 482 18.62 -19.13 -24.55
C ARG A 482 19.07 -17.68 -24.45
N ALA A 483 18.77 -17.02 -23.34
CA ALA A 483 19.19 -15.64 -23.12
C ALA A 483 20.72 -15.52 -23.00
N LEU A 484 21.37 -16.46 -22.30
CA LEU A 484 22.84 -16.52 -22.19
C LEU A 484 23.50 -16.76 -23.55
N LYS A 485 22.97 -17.66 -24.39
CA LYS A 485 23.46 -17.87 -25.76
C LYS A 485 23.37 -16.61 -26.60
N MET A 486 22.29 -15.82 -26.45
CA MET A 486 22.15 -14.54 -27.16
C MET A 486 23.18 -13.50 -26.70
N HIS A 487 23.44 -13.40 -25.40
CA HIS A 487 24.52 -12.55 -24.87
C HIS A 487 25.91 -12.98 -25.36
N GLY A 488 26.11 -14.28 -25.60
CA GLY A 488 27.33 -14.83 -26.20
C GLY A 488 27.45 -14.64 -27.73
N GLY A 489 26.60 -13.82 -28.35
CA GLY A 489 26.61 -13.59 -29.81
C GLY A 489 25.95 -14.69 -30.64
N GLY A 490 25.20 -15.59 -30.00
CA GLY A 490 24.42 -16.62 -30.68
C GLY A 490 23.27 -16.04 -31.52
N PRO A 491 22.79 -16.79 -32.53
CA PRO A 491 21.76 -16.32 -33.46
C PRO A 491 20.44 -16.01 -32.75
N THR A 492 19.71 -15.03 -33.29
CA THR A 492 18.35 -14.70 -32.84
C THR A 492 17.45 -15.91 -33.12
N CYS A 493 16.69 -16.35 -32.11
CA CYS A 493 16.13 -17.69 -31.98
C CYS A 493 14.92 -18.00 -32.89
N SER A 494 14.94 -17.63 -34.17
CA SER A 494 14.04 -18.21 -35.19
C SER A 494 14.56 -19.55 -35.75
N GLU A 495 15.80 -19.94 -35.43
CA GLU A 495 16.48 -21.09 -36.07
C GLU A 495 17.05 -22.17 -35.12
N LEU A 496 16.87 -22.06 -33.80
CA LEU A 496 17.47 -23.04 -32.86
C LEU A 496 16.60 -24.29 -32.69
N LYS A 497 16.68 -25.21 -33.67
CA LYS A 497 16.22 -26.61 -33.58
C LYS A 497 17.32 -27.61 -33.16
N PHE A 498 18.52 -27.14 -32.81
CA PHE A 498 19.65 -28.01 -32.47
C PHE A 498 20.34 -27.62 -31.16
N GLU A 499 20.69 -28.64 -30.38
CA GLU A 499 21.57 -28.54 -29.22
C GLU A 499 22.98 -28.10 -29.64
N ILE A 500 23.22 -26.79 -29.59
CA ILE A 500 24.59 -26.26 -29.65
C ILE A 500 25.21 -26.45 -28.25
N PRO A 501 26.37 -27.14 -28.10
CA PRO A 501 27.13 -27.21 -26.86
C PRO A 501 27.35 -25.79 -26.32
N ALA A 502 27.38 -25.63 -25.00
CA ALA A 502 27.73 -24.35 -24.39
C ALA A 502 29.13 -23.94 -24.90
N ALA A 503 29.18 -23.05 -25.89
CA ALA A 503 30.41 -22.44 -26.33
C ALA A 503 31.04 -21.74 -25.13
N GLU A 504 32.38 -21.75 -25.06
CA GLU A 504 33.17 -21.16 -23.98
C GLU A 504 32.57 -19.82 -23.56
N MET A 505 32.10 -19.76 -22.30
CA MET A 505 31.59 -18.53 -21.71
C MET A 505 32.72 -17.51 -21.71
N SER A 506 32.75 -16.65 -22.73
CA SER A 506 33.57 -15.44 -22.71
C SER A 506 33.14 -14.65 -21.47
N THR A 507 34.09 -14.42 -20.57
CA THR A 507 33.96 -13.55 -19.40
C THR A 507 33.14 -12.32 -19.78
N MET A 508 31.94 -12.16 -19.17
CA MET A 508 31.02 -11.05 -19.46
C MET A 508 31.79 -9.72 -19.52
N PRO A 509 32.06 -9.15 -20.70
CA PRO A 509 32.66 -7.83 -20.79
C PRO A 509 31.62 -6.80 -20.35
N GLY A 510 32.11 -5.76 -19.68
CA GLY A 510 31.30 -4.75 -18.99
C GLY A 510 30.04 -4.32 -19.75
N LEU A 511 28.93 -4.29 -19.01
CA LEU A 511 27.62 -3.81 -19.44
C LEU A 511 27.75 -2.40 -20.05
N PRO A 512 27.32 -2.15 -21.30
CA PRO A 512 27.31 -0.83 -21.91
C PRO A 512 26.08 -0.02 -21.46
N THR A 513 25.69 -0.13 -20.19
CA THR A 513 24.64 0.71 -19.60
C THR A 513 25.30 1.81 -18.78
N ARG A 514 24.96 3.06 -19.11
CA ARG A 514 25.33 4.26 -18.35
C ARG A 514 24.98 3.99 -16.88
N PRO A 515 25.91 4.15 -15.93
CA PRO A 515 25.61 3.83 -14.55
C PRO A 515 24.45 4.68 -14.00
N CYS A 516 23.49 4.05 -13.32
CA CYS A 516 22.25 4.68 -12.82
C CYS A 516 22.46 5.75 -11.73
N PHE A 517 23.69 5.99 -11.26
CA PHE A 517 23.98 6.98 -10.23
C PHE A 517 23.91 8.45 -10.70
N TYR A 518 23.66 8.71 -11.98
CA TYR A 518 23.59 10.08 -12.50
C TYR A 518 22.28 10.82 -12.19
N ASP A 519 21.22 10.12 -11.76
CA ASP A 519 19.88 10.70 -11.59
C ASP A 519 19.33 10.59 -10.14
N ILE A 520 20.20 10.36 -9.15
CA ILE A 520 19.82 10.23 -7.73
C ILE A 520 20.69 11.16 -6.87
N ASP A 521 20.09 12.20 -6.29
CA ASP A 521 20.77 13.08 -5.35
C ASP A 521 20.80 12.43 -3.96
N LEU A 522 22.00 12.12 -3.47
CA LEU A 522 22.23 11.54 -2.14
C LEU A 522 22.88 12.56 -1.20
N ASP A 523 22.39 12.63 0.04
CA ASP A 523 23.15 13.25 1.13
C ASP A 523 24.19 12.25 1.65
N PRO A 524 25.50 12.51 1.49
CA PRO A 524 26.54 11.58 1.91
C PRO A 524 26.69 11.49 3.44
N ALA A 525 26.19 12.46 4.19
CA ALA A 525 26.29 12.46 5.65
C ALA A 525 25.12 11.72 6.31
N THR A 526 23.90 11.88 5.78
CA THR A 526 22.71 11.23 6.35
C THR A 526 22.34 9.93 5.65
N GLY A 527 22.87 9.71 4.44
CA GLY A 527 22.46 8.62 3.57
C GLY A 527 21.06 8.81 2.97
N GLU A 528 20.41 9.97 3.17
CA GLU A 528 19.07 10.26 2.66
C GLU A 528 19.11 10.59 1.15
N VAL A 529 18.23 9.98 0.37
CA VAL A 529 17.99 10.39 -1.02
C VAL A 529 17.19 11.71 -1.00
N LYS A 530 17.82 12.79 -1.47
CA LYS A 530 17.28 14.15 -1.57
C LYS A 530 16.45 14.36 -2.84
N GLY A 531 16.77 13.64 -3.90
CA GLY A 531 16.05 13.63 -5.17
C GLY A 531 16.06 12.24 -5.79
N LEU A 532 14.86 11.71 -6.08
CA LEU A 532 14.68 10.90 -7.27
C LEU A 532 14.23 11.94 -8.30
N PHE A 533 14.94 12.08 -9.42
CA PHE A 533 14.71 13.08 -10.49
C PHE A 533 15.38 14.43 -10.31
#